data_AF-A0A1X1BDE8-F1
#
_entry.id   AF-A0A1X1BDE8-F1
#
_cell.length_a   1.000
_cell.length_b   1.000
_cell.length_c   1.000
_cell.angle_alpha   90.00
_cell.angle_beta   90.00
_cell.angle_gamma   90.00
#
_symmetry.space_group_name_H-M   'P 1'
#
loop_
_entity.id
_entity.type
_entity.pdbx_description
1 polymer ?
#
loop_
_entity_poly.entity_id
_entity_poly.type
_entity_poly.pdbx_seq_one_letter_code
_entity_poly.pdbx_strand_id
1 'polypeptide(L)'
;MLDPGPRNRTLAEVLAALHEHFSTTTRLDRRADVFRVGHEAGMRFARICVLDKLTSEAGHTDASVPRRRRDRRREKASLQAIEGRLTDEIIWATKRDPEYDAGYISGVELALRYVALARTNLAMEEAAISCRPVSSPGWVG
;
A
#
# COMPACT_ATOMS: atom_id res chain seq x y z
N MET A 1 -24.56 -9.78 19.43
CA MET A 1 -23.12 -9.94 19.13
C MET A 1 -23.00 -9.87 17.62
N LEU A 2 -22.69 -8.69 17.06
CA LEU A 2 -22.57 -8.48 15.62
C LEU A 2 -21.28 -9.16 15.14
N ASP A 3 -21.43 -10.22 14.35
CA ASP A 3 -20.33 -10.83 13.60
C ASP A 3 -19.68 -9.74 12.74
N PRO A 4 -18.42 -9.34 12.96
CA PRO A 4 -17.75 -8.43 12.06
C PRO A 4 -17.47 -9.22 10.80
N GLY A 5 -18.42 -9.19 9.86
CA GLY A 5 -18.25 -9.75 8.53
C GLY A 5 -16.92 -9.32 7.91
N PRO A 6 -16.44 -10.04 6.89
CA PRO A 6 -15.11 -9.82 6.32
C PRO A 6 -15.06 -8.36 5.87
N ARG A 7 -14.22 -7.56 6.52
CA ARG A 7 -13.99 -6.17 6.12
C ARG A 7 -13.34 -6.24 4.75
N ASN A 8 -14.15 -6.09 3.72
CA ASN A 8 -13.70 -6.09 2.35
C ASN A 8 -13.08 -4.70 2.11
N ARG A 9 -11.85 -4.50 2.62
CA ARG A 9 -11.15 -3.22 2.51
C ARG A 9 -10.90 -2.95 1.04
N THR A 10 -11.28 -1.75 0.60
CA THR A 10 -11.05 -1.34 -0.79
C THR A 10 -9.58 -0.96 -1.00
N LEU A 11 -9.09 -1.05 -2.24
CA LEU A 11 -7.77 -0.49 -2.60
C LEU A 11 -7.56 0.93 -2.06
N ALA A 12 -8.61 1.77 -2.17
CA ALA A 12 -8.57 3.15 -1.71
C ALA A 12 -8.31 3.26 -0.21
N GLU A 13 -8.90 2.38 0.61
CA GLU A 13 -8.64 2.33 2.06
C GLU A 13 -7.22 1.87 2.37
N VAL A 14 -6.69 0.90 1.63
CA VAL A 14 -5.30 0.43 1.78
C VAL A 14 -4.32 1.54 1.41
N LEU A 15 -4.53 2.20 0.29
CA LEU A 15 -3.70 3.31 -0.17
C LEU A 15 -3.81 4.53 0.76
N ALA A 16 -5.00 4.83 1.28
CA ALA A 16 -5.18 5.89 2.28
C ALA A 16 -4.45 5.57 3.59
N ALA A 17 -4.49 4.32 4.06
CA ALA A 17 -3.74 3.90 5.24
C ALA A 17 -2.22 4.01 5.02
N LEU A 18 -1.71 3.61 3.86
CA LEU A 18 -0.30 3.79 3.49
C LEU A 18 0.09 5.27 3.45
N HIS A 19 -0.76 6.11 2.85
CA HIS A 19 -0.56 7.56 2.80
C HIS A 19 -0.47 8.19 4.19
N GLU A 20 -1.38 7.80 5.10
CA GLU A 20 -1.36 8.31 6.49
C GLU A 20 -0.09 7.87 7.21
N HIS A 21 0.28 6.59 7.13
CA HIS A 21 1.53 6.08 7.73
C HIS A 21 2.77 6.82 7.21
N PHE A 22 2.80 7.13 5.91
CA PHE A 22 3.92 7.87 5.34
C PHE A 22 3.87 9.35 5.72
N SER A 23 2.69 9.94 5.88
CA SER A 23 2.48 11.32 6.31
C SER A 23 2.94 11.55 7.76
N THR A 24 2.57 10.67 8.70
CA THR A 24 2.92 10.81 10.13
C THR A 24 4.41 10.73 10.40
N THR A 25 5.16 10.06 9.53
CA THR A 25 6.61 9.85 9.66
C THR A 25 7.43 11.03 9.10
N THR A 26 6.78 12.02 8.46
CA THR A 26 7.45 13.10 7.69
C THR A 26 7.37 14.50 8.32
N ARG A 27 7.31 14.60 9.66
CA ARG A 27 7.29 15.90 10.35
C ARG A 27 8.64 16.19 11.01
N LEU A 28 9.47 17.05 10.40
CA LEU A 28 10.72 17.53 11.01
C LEU A 28 10.51 18.68 11.99
N ASP A 29 11.28 18.59 13.08
CA ASP A 29 11.77 19.70 13.88
C ASP A 29 12.99 20.36 13.20
N ARG A 30 13.20 21.66 13.37
CA ARG A 30 14.22 22.50 12.69
C ARG A 30 15.67 22.11 13.01
N ARG A 31 15.91 21.20 13.97
CA ARG A 31 17.23 20.68 14.37
C ARG A 31 17.50 19.25 13.87
N ALA A 32 16.94 18.86 12.73
CA ALA A 32 17.10 17.52 12.19
C ALA A 32 18.54 17.24 11.75
N ASP A 33 19.05 16.10 12.21
CA ASP A 33 20.24 15.47 11.65
C ASP A 33 20.02 15.08 10.17
N VAL A 34 21.11 15.08 9.37
CA VAL A 34 21.15 14.81 7.93
C VAL A 34 20.51 13.47 7.60
N PHE A 35 20.77 12.44 8.40
CA PHE A 35 20.12 11.13 8.27
C PHE A 35 18.60 11.24 8.33
N ARG A 36 18.07 12.02 9.29
CA ARG A 36 16.62 12.19 9.48
C ARG A 36 15.98 12.94 8.32
N VAL A 37 16.70 13.92 7.75
CA VAL A 37 16.25 14.64 6.54
C VAL A 37 16.17 13.68 5.35
N GLY A 38 17.18 12.82 5.18
CA GLY A 38 17.18 11.76 4.18
C GLY A 38 16.01 10.79 4.36
N HIS A 39 15.83 10.27 5.58
CA HIS A 39 14.74 9.34 5.92
C HIS A 39 13.36 9.90 5.59
N GLU A 40 13.13 11.16 5.93
CA GLU A 40 11.89 11.84 5.59
C GLU A 40 11.69 12.01 4.08
N ALA A 41 12.75 12.32 3.34
CA ALA A 41 12.68 12.41 1.89
C ALA A 41 12.31 11.06 1.26
N GLY A 42 12.85 9.94 1.78
CA GLY A 42 12.47 8.59 1.36
C GLY A 42 10.99 8.28 1.62
N MET A 43 10.50 8.62 2.80
CA MET A 43 9.07 8.47 3.15
C MET A 43 8.15 9.36 2.30
N ARG A 44 8.58 10.57 1.94
CA ARG A 44 7.85 11.46 1.02
C ARG A 44 7.79 10.88 -0.39
N PHE A 45 8.88 10.32 -0.89
CA PHE A 45 8.88 9.64 -2.19
C PHE A 45 7.86 8.49 -2.21
N ALA A 46 7.83 7.68 -1.15
CA ALA A 46 6.84 6.60 -1.02
C ALA A 46 5.40 7.12 -1.01
N ARG A 47 5.14 8.23 -0.31
CA ARG A 47 3.84 8.91 -0.31
C ARG A 47 3.44 9.39 -1.70
N ILE A 48 4.36 9.92 -2.49
CA ILE A 48 4.10 10.32 -3.88
C ILE A 48 3.70 9.10 -4.71
N CYS A 49 4.41 7.98 -4.58
CA CYS A 49 4.08 6.75 -5.29
C CYS A 49 2.65 6.25 -5.00
N VAL A 50 2.21 6.33 -3.75
CA VAL A 50 0.84 5.99 -3.33
C VAL A 50 -0.18 6.98 -3.86
N LEU A 51 0.09 8.28 -3.79
CA LEU A 51 -0.79 9.33 -4.32
C LEU A 51 -0.98 9.23 -5.82
N ASP A 52 0.08 8.95 -6.58
CA ASP A 52 0.01 8.75 -8.03
C ASP A 52 -0.92 7.57 -8.40
N LYS A 53 -0.96 6.53 -7.56
CA LYS A 53 -1.91 5.44 -7.74
C LYS A 53 -3.32 5.82 -7.35
N LEU A 54 -3.52 6.50 -6.22
CA LEU A 54 -4.86 6.98 -5.82
C LEU A 54 -5.50 7.86 -6.91
N THR A 55 -4.74 8.76 -7.52
CA THR A 55 -5.24 9.65 -8.59
C THR A 55 -5.50 8.90 -9.89
N SER A 56 -4.62 7.96 -10.28
CA SER A 56 -4.82 7.11 -11.45
C SER A 56 -6.07 6.22 -11.32
N GLU A 57 -6.35 5.75 -10.10
CA GLU A 57 -7.45 4.84 -9.83
C GLU A 57 -8.82 5.53 -9.87
N ALA A 58 -8.89 6.78 -9.41
CA ALA A 58 -10.10 7.61 -9.44
C ALA A 58 -10.62 7.91 -10.85
N GLY A 59 -9.76 7.84 -11.88
CA GLY A 59 -10.12 8.09 -13.28
C GLY A 59 -10.72 6.90 -14.03
N HIS A 60 -10.68 5.69 -13.47
CA HIS A 60 -11.08 4.45 -14.15
C HIS A 60 -12.32 3.84 -13.50
N THR A 61 -13.50 4.36 -13.86
CA THR A 61 -14.80 3.78 -13.48
C THR A 61 -15.39 3.06 -14.69
N ASP A 62 -15.03 1.80 -14.89
CA ASP A 62 -15.42 1.02 -16.07
C ASP A 62 -16.32 -0.17 -15.66
N ALA A 63 -17.58 -0.15 -16.11
CA ALA A 63 -18.72 -0.77 -15.44
C ALA A 63 -19.06 -2.22 -15.85
N SER A 64 -18.18 -2.94 -16.56
CA SER A 64 -18.58 -4.11 -17.37
C SER A 64 -18.01 -5.48 -16.98
N VAL A 65 -17.40 -5.64 -15.79
CA VAL A 65 -16.81 -6.93 -15.34
C VAL A 65 -17.32 -7.27 -13.93
N PRO A 66 -17.42 -8.54 -13.51
CA PRO A 66 -17.79 -8.88 -12.13
C PRO A 66 -16.88 -8.16 -11.14
N ARG A 67 -17.39 -7.08 -10.53
CA ARG A 67 -16.63 -6.08 -9.76
C ARG A 67 -15.56 -6.71 -8.87
N ARG A 68 -15.97 -7.69 -8.05
CA ARG A 68 -15.10 -8.35 -7.06
C ARG A 68 -13.81 -9.00 -7.57
N ARG A 69 -13.76 -9.62 -8.76
CA ARG A 69 -12.53 -10.27 -9.27
C ARG A 69 -11.63 -9.29 -10.02
N ARG A 70 -12.20 -8.31 -10.75
CA ARG A 70 -11.42 -7.27 -11.44
C ARG A 70 -10.75 -6.33 -10.45
N ASP A 71 -11.47 -5.98 -9.37
CA ASP A 71 -10.97 -5.08 -8.33
C ASP A 71 -9.73 -5.66 -7.64
N ARG A 72 -9.70 -6.97 -7.37
CA ARG A 72 -8.55 -7.63 -6.69
C ARG A 72 -7.30 -7.79 -7.55
N ARG A 73 -7.44 -8.14 -8.83
CA ARG A 73 -6.29 -8.20 -9.75
C ARG A 73 -5.68 -6.81 -9.90
N ARG A 74 -6.53 -5.79 -9.95
CA ARG A 74 -6.14 -4.38 -10.02
C ARG A 74 -5.47 -3.91 -8.72
N GLU A 75 -6.00 -4.28 -7.55
CA GLU A 75 -5.39 -4.05 -6.23
C GLU A 75 -3.96 -4.59 -6.17
N LYS A 76 -3.77 -5.86 -6.54
CA LYS A 76 -2.44 -6.50 -6.56
C LYS A 76 -1.50 -5.80 -7.53
N ALA A 77 -1.97 -5.46 -8.73
CA ALA A 77 -1.17 -4.75 -9.73
C ALA A 77 -0.76 -3.35 -9.26
N SER A 78 -1.66 -2.63 -8.57
CA SER A 78 -1.38 -1.30 -8.03
C SER A 78 -0.30 -1.34 -6.94
N LEU A 79 -0.40 -2.29 -6.00
CA LEU A 79 0.63 -2.46 -4.96
C LEU A 79 1.97 -2.94 -5.55
N GLN A 80 1.95 -3.86 -6.52
CA GLN A 80 3.15 -4.31 -7.22
C GLN A 80 3.83 -3.18 -7.99
N ALA A 81 3.08 -2.27 -8.60
CA ALA A 81 3.63 -1.11 -9.29
C ALA A 81 4.24 -0.09 -8.31
N ILE A 82 3.68 0.07 -7.12
CA ILE A 82 4.29 0.91 -6.06
C ILE A 82 5.60 0.28 -5.61
N GLU A 83 5.60 -1.02 -5.32
CA GLU A 83 6.79 -1.77 -4.91
C GLU A 83 7.91 -1.71 -5.96
N GLY A 84 7.57 -1.84 -7.24
CA GLY A 84 8.53 -1.69 -8.35
C GLY A 84 9.21 -0.32 -8.32
N ARG A 85 8.42 0.77 -8.23
CA ARG A 85 8.97 2.13 -8.15
C ARG A 85 9.87 2.35 -6.93
N LEU A 86 9.48 1.83 -5.76
CA LEU A 86 10.29 1.92 -4.55
C LEU A 86 11.60 1.14 -4.67
N THR A 87 11.56 -0.04 -5.30
CA THR A 87 12.74 -0.88 -5.51
C THR A 87 13.70 -0.24 -6.50
N ASP A 88 13.17 0.27 -7.62
CA ASP A 88 13.97 0.99 -8.62
C ASP A 88 14.64 2.21 -7.99
N GLU A 89 13.93 2.95 -7.13
CA GLU A 89 14.46 4.12 -6.44
C GLU A 89 15.68 3.80 -5.56
N ILE A 90 15.69 2.65 -4.87
CA ILE A 90 16.86 2.22 -4.06
C ILE A 90 18.08 1.97 -4.96
N ILE A 91 17.87 1.39 -6.15
CA ILE A 91 18.95 1.06 -7.09
C ILE A 91 19.58 2.34 -7.67
N TRP A 92 18.77 3.36 -7.91
CA TRP A 92 19.19 4.62 -8.56
C TRP A 92 19.40 5.78 -7.60
N ALA A 93 19.24 5.57 -6.28
CA ALA A 93 19.41 6.60 -5.27
C ALA A 93 20.75 7.32 -5.46
N THR A 94 20.67 8.64 -5.63
CA THR A 94 21.79 9.48 -6.05
C THR A 94 22.83 9.62 -4.93
N LYS A 95 24.12 9.63 -5.27
CA LYS A 95 25.24 9.84 -4.31
C LYS A 95 25.38 11.32 -3.97
N ARG A 96 24.60 11.85 -3.03
CA ARG A 96 24.71 13.25 -2.58
C ARG A 96 25.62 13.35 -1.37
N ASP A 97 25.15 12.80 -0.25
CA ASP A 97 25.79 12.79 1.05
C ASP A 97 25.52 11.41 1.65
N PRO A 98 26.55 10.66 2.10
CA PRO A 98 26.37 9.27 2.54
C PRO A 98 25.38 9.12 3.70
N GLU A 99 25.31 10.09 4.60
CA GLU A 99 24.40 10.06 5.74
C GLU A 99 22.96 10.38 5.32
N TYR A 100 22.79 11.36 4.42
CA TYR A 100 21.51 11.62 3.79
C TYR A 100 21.02 10.40 2.99
N ASP A 101 21.89 9.80 2.19
CA ASP A 101 21.56 8.69 1.32
C ASP A 101 21.20 7.44 2.14
N ALA A 102 21.92 7.17 3.24
CA ALA A 102 21.57 6.11 4.18
C ALA A 102 20.19 6.34 4.83
N GLY A 103 19.90 7.60 5.21
CA GLY A 103 18.58 7.99 5.68
C GLY A 103 17.51 7.72 4.64
N TYR A 104 17.71 8.22 3.43
CA TYR A 104 16.79 8.08 2.30
C TYR A 104 16.45 6.63 2.01
N ILE A 105 17.47 5.78 1.85
CA ILE A 105 17.31 4.34 1.62
C ILE A 105 16.54 3.71 2.78
N SER A 106 16.88 4.04 4.02
CA SER A 106 16.16 3.54 5.21
C SER A 106 14.67 3.90 5.19
N GLY A 107 14.31 5.10 4.76
CA GLY A 107 12.91 5.51 4.59
C GLY A 107 12.19 4.71 3.51
N VAL A 108 12.82 4.52 2.35
CA VAL A 108 12.25 3.73 1.25
C VAL A 108 12.09 2.25 1.63
N GLU A 109 13.07 1.66 2.32
CA GLU A 109 12.98 0.29 2.83
C GLU A 109 11.84 0.11 3.84
N LEU A 110 11.64 1.08 4.72
CA LEU A 110 10.51 1.05 5.65
C LEU A 110 9.18 1.09 4.91
N ALA A 111 9.06 1.94 3.88
CA ALA A 111 7.88 1.98 3.03
C ALA A 111 7.62 0.65 2.30
N LEU A 112 8.67 -0.01 1.78
CA LEU A 112 8.57 -1.35 1.18
C LEU A 112 7.99 -2.38 2.16
N ARG A 113 8.41 -2.35 3.43
CA ARG A 113 7.86 -3.25 4.46
C ARG A 113 6.36 -3.02 4.67
N TYR A 114 5.91 -1.76 4.69
CA TYR A 114 4.48 -1.45 4.79
C TYR A 114 3.68 -1.90 3.57
N VAL A 115 4.22 -1.75 2.36
CA VAL A 115 3.59 -2.26 1.13
C VAL A 115 3.49 -3.79 1.16
N ALA A 116 4.55 -4.49 1.58
CA ALA A 116 4.55 -5.94 1.73
C ALA A 116 3.51 -6.42 2.77
N LEU A 117 3.39 -5.71 3.89
CA LEU A 117 2.37 -5.98 4.90
C LEU A 117 0.95 -5.79 4.34
N ALA A 118 0.71 -4.71 3.59
CA ALA A 118 -0.57 -4.47 2.92
C ALA A 118 -0.91 -5.59 1.92
N ARG A 119 0.06 -6.04 1.12
CA ARG A 119 -0.11 -7.19 0.21
C ARG A 119 -0.49 -8.47 0.96
N THR A 120 0.18 -8.74 2.08
CA THR A 120 -0.06 -9.94 2.91
C THR A 120 -1.45 -9.91 3.52
N ASN A 121 -1.88 -8.76 4.03
CA ASN A 121 -3.23 -8.58 4.57
C ASN A 121 -4.31 -8.84 3.51
N LEU A 122 -4.16 -8.30 2.29
CA LEU A 122 -5.08 -8.56 1.19
C LEU A 122 -5.13 -10.05 0.79
N ALA A 123 -3.98 -10.73 0.81
CA ALA A 123 -3.92 -12.17 0.52
C ALA A 123 -4.64 -13.02 1.59
N MET A 124 -4.48 -12.66 2.87
CA MET A 124 -5.19 -13.32 3.98
C MET A 124 -6.70 -13.08 3.92
N GLU A 125 -7.14 -11.86 3.61
CA GLU A 125 -8.56 -11.52 3.41
C GLU A 125 -9.15 -12.31 2.22
N GLU A 126 -8.39 -12.49 1.14
CA GLU A 126 -8.79 -13.33 0.01
C GLU A 126 -8.97 -14.80 0.40
N ALA A 127 -7.99 -15.37 1.12
CA ALA A 127 -8.06 -16.75 1.59
C ALA A 127 -9.27 -16.98 2.50
N ALA A 128 -9.53 -16.07 3.44
CA ALA A 128 -10.67 -16.13 4.36
C ALA A 128 -12.03 -16.11 3.63
N ILE A 129 -12.14 -15.39 2.51
CA ILE A 129 -13.36 -15.36 1.70
C ILE A 129 -13.54 -16.64 0.89
N SER A 130 -12.45 -17.27 0.43
CA SER A 130 -12.52 -18.54 -0.30
C SER A 130 -12.92 -19.74 0.58
N CYS A 131 -12.60 -19.69 1.88
CA CYS A 131 -12.90 -20.76 2.84
C CYS A 131 -14.30 -20.68 3.46
N ARG A 132 -15.14 -19.69 3.11
CA ARG A 132 -16.52 -19.65 3.61
C ARG A 132 -17.35 -20.76 2.97
N PRO A 133 -17.93 -21.69 3.76
CA PRO A 133 -18.75 -22.77 3.21
C PRO A 133 -19.98 -22.16 2.52
N VAL A 134 -20.25 -22.59 1.29
CA VAL A 134 -21.51 -22.30 0.60
C VAL A 134 -22.61 -22.96 1.42
N SER A 135 -23.46 -22.17 2.07
CA SER A 135 -24.65 -22.68 2.73
C SER A 135 -25.51 -23.41 1.70
N SER A 136 -25.62 -24.73 1.82
CA SER A 136 -26.47 -25.56 0.96
C SER A 136 -27.92 -25.05 1.01
N PRO A 137 -28.64 -24.99 -0.13
CA PRO A 137 -30.06 -24.65 -0.11
C PRO A 137 -30.80 -25.73 0.68
N GLY A 138 -31.50 -25.30 1.73
CA GLY A 138 -32.27 -26.17 2.60
C GLY A 138 -33.29 -26.98 1.81
N TRP A 139 -33.24 -28.30 1.98
CA TRP A 139 -34.33 -29.19 1.60
C TRP A 139 -35.51 -28.91 2.52
N VAL A 140 -36.58 -28.35 1.96
CA VAL A 140 -37.89 -28.29 2.62
C VAL A 140 -38.59 -29.60 2.27
N GLY A 141 -38.75 -30.46 3.26
CA GLY A 141 -39.60 -31.65 3.20
C GLY A 141 -41.06 -31.32 3.48
#